data_AF-A0A956UQC2-F1
#
_entry.id   AF-A0A956UQC2-F1
#
_cell.length_a   1.000
_cell.length_b   1.000
_cell.length_c   1.000
_cell.angle_alpha   90.00
_cell.angle_beta   90.00
_cell.angle_gamma   90.00
#
_symmetry.space_group_name_H-M   'P 1'
#
loop_
_entity.id
_entity.type
_entity.pdbx_description
1 polymer ?
#
loop_
_entity_poly.entity_id
_entity_poly.type
_entity_poly.pdbx_seq_one_letter_code
_entity_poly.pdbx_strand_id
1 'polypeptide(L)' 'VLDRVPGVEGAFVFTGDSGTSFKTSPAVGAVLADWMTDGGNAGFDVTPFRATRFAEGDPWVDPTGYTSMPFQSVSR' A
#
# COMPACT_ATOMS: atom_id res chain seq x y z
N VAL A 1 -0.19 3.96 0.30
CA VAL A 1 0.70 3.39 1.33
C VAL A 1 -0.14 2.50 2.21
N LEU A 2 0.29 1.26 2.41
CA LEU A 2 -0.34 0.26 3.27
C LEU A 2 0.78 -0.46 4.02
N ASP A 3 0.91 -0.21 5.32
CA ASP A 3 2.05 -0.76 6.09
C ASP A 3 1.81 -0.75 7.61
N ARG A 4 2.70 -1.41 8.34
CA ARG A 4 2.91 -1.20 9.78
C ARG A 4 3.73 0.05 10.01
N VAL A 5 3.41 0.81 11.05
CA VAL A 5 4.15 2.02 11.41
C VAL A 5 5.44 1.62 12.13
N PRO A 6 6.64 1.93 11.59
CA PRO A 6 7.89 1.60 12.25
C PRO A 6 7.98 2.28 13.63
N GLY A 7 8.34 1.52 14.66
CA GLY A 7 8.52 2.04 16.02
C GLY A 7 7.24 2.20 16.84
N VAL A 8 6.06 1.86 16.31
CA VAL A 8 4.80 1.87 17.05
C VAL A 8 4.10 0.51 16.92
N GLU A 9 4.17 -0.29 17.97
CA GLU A 9 3.55 -1.62 18.00
C GLU A 9 2.03 -1.52 17.83
N GLY A 10 1.46 -2.40 16.99
CA GLY A 10 0.03 -2.45 16.73
C GLY A 10 -0.53 -1.32 15.85
N ALA A 11 0.29 -0.36 15.42
CA ALA A 11 -0.15 0.71 14.52
C ALA A 11 0.02 0.33 13.05
N PHE A 12 -1.06 0.46 12.29
CA PHE A 12 -1.11 0.22 10.85
C PHE A 12 -1.61 1.47 10.14
N VAL A 13 -1.16 1.69 8.91
CA VAL A 13 -1.56 2.83 8.09
C VAL A 13 -2.08 2.37 6.74
N PHE A 14 -3.22 2.96 6.34
CA PHE A 14 -3.69 2.97 4.96
C PHE A 14 -3.96 4.42 4.59
N THR A 15 -3.17 4.95 3.65
CA THR A 15 -3.24 6.37 3.24
C THR A 15 -2.75 6.56 1.80
N GLY A 16 -3.03 7.74 1.23
CA GLY A 16 -2.56 8.11 -0.10
C GLY A 16 -3.21 7.32 -1.23
N ASP A 17 -4.45 6.88 -1.06
CA ASP A 17 -5.24 6.20 -2.11
C ASP A 17 -5.66 7.14 -3.24
N SER A 18 -5.48 8.45 -3.05
CA SER A 18 -5.65 9.50 -4.06
C SER A 18 -7.06 9.51 -4.68
N GLY A 19 -8.09 9.23 -3.88
CA GLY A 19 -9.50 9.30 -4.29
C GLY A 19 -10.01 8.07 -5.04
N THR A 20 -9.28 6.95 -4.99
CA THR A 20 -9.60 5.75 -5.77
C THR A 20 -9.93 4.52 -4.93
N SER A 21 -9.90 4.65 -3.59
CA SER A 21 -10.05 3.55 -2.64
C SER A 21 -11.45 2.96 -2.52
N PHE A 22 -12.52 3.68 -2.90
CA PHE A 22 -13.88 3.20 -2.63
C PHE A 22 -14.14 1.79 -3.20
N LYS A 23 -13.62 1.51 -4.40
CA LYS A 23 -13.75 0.19 -5.04
C LYS A 23 -12.87 -0.89 -4.41
N THR A 24 -11.78 -0.51 -3.74
CA THR A 24 -10.78 -1.43 -3.17
C THR A 24 -10.90 -1.56 -1.65
N SER A 25 -11.70 -0.72 -0.99
CA SER A 25 -11.79 -0.66 0.47
C SER A 25 -12.25 -1.97 1.13
N PRO A 26 -13.15 -2.80 0.54
CA PRO A 26 -13.48 -4.08 1.16
C PRO A 26 -12.29 -5.04 1.21
N ALA A 27 -11.51 -5.12 0.14
CA ALA A 27 -10.33 -5.98 0.07
C ALA A 27 -9.21 -5.47 0.98
N VAL A 28 -8.93 -4.16 0.97
CA VAL A 28 -7.93 -3.55 1.86
C VAL A 28 -8.30 -3.73 3.33
N GLY A 29 -9.58 -3.60 3.68
CA GLY A 29 -10.07 -3.84 5.03
C GLY A 29 -9.84 -5.28 5.50
N ALA A 30 -10.10 -6.27 4.64
CA ALA A 30 -9.86 -7.68 4.95
C ALA A 30 -8.36 -7.98 5.15
N VAL A 31 -7.50 -7.41 4.29
CA VAL A 31 -6.04 -7.53 4.41
C VAL A 31 -5.55 -6.93 5.74
N LEU A 32 -6.01 -5.73 6.09
CA LEU A 32 -5.64 -5.09 7.36
C LEU A 32 -6.13 -5.87 8.56
N ALA A 33 -7.36 -6.37 8.53
CA ALA A 33 -7.91 -7.17 9.63
C ALA A 33 -7.08 -8.43 9.87
N ASP A 34 -6.81 -9.21 8.83
CA ASP A 34 -5.97 -10.43 8.91
C ASP A 34 -4.55 -10.11 9.40
N TRP A 35 -3.97 -8.99 8.97
CA TRP A 35 -2.65 -8.57 9.43
C TRP A 35 -2.63 -8.17 10.90
N MET A 36 -3.69 -7.50 11.37
CA MET A 36 -3.83 -7.07 12.76
C MET A 36 -4.07 -8.24 13.71
N THR A 37 -4.85 -9.24 13.31
CA THR A 37 -5.27 -10.34 14.19
C THR A 37 -4.34 -11.54 14.14
N ASP A 38 -3.93 -11.94 12.94
CA ASP A 38 -3.26 -13.22 12.69
C ASP A 38 -1.82 -13.03 12.16
N GLY A 39 -1.38 -11.79 11.96
CA GLY A 39 -0.07 -11.46 11.43
C GLY A 39 0.10 -11.73 9.94
N GLY A 40 -1.00 -12.10 9.25
CA GLY A 40 -1.05 -12.39 7.83
C GLY A 40 -1.28 -11.14 6.96
N ASN A 41 -1.74 -11.33 5.73
CA ASN A 41 -2.13 -10.26 4.81
C ASN A 41 -3.22 -10.75 3.82
N ALA A 42 -4.03 -11.70 4.27
CA ALA A 42 -5.06 -12.41 3.52
C ALA A 42 -4.55 -13.03 2.20
N GLY A 43 -3.26 -13.38 2.13
CA GLY A 43 -2.63 -13.96 0.94
C GLY A 43 -2.31 -12.96 -0.17
N PHE A 44 -2.41 -11.65 0.09
CA PHE A 44 -2.08 -10.61 -0.88
C PHE A 44 -0.64 -10.09 -0.69
N ASP A 45 0.09 -9.89 -1.79
CA ASP A 45 1.36 -9.18 -1.72
C ASP A 45 1.14 -7.68 -1.54
N VAL A 46 1.43 -7.20 -0.33
CA VAL A 46 1.34 -5.77 0.04
C VAL A 46 2.67 -5.03 -0.09
N THR A 47 3.76 -5.74 -0.44
CA THR A 47 5.12 -5.18 -0.60
C THR A 47 5.19 -3.96 -1.52
N PRO A 48 4.42 -3.87 -2.62
CA PRO A 48 4.40 -2.68 -3.48
C PRO A 48 3.91 -1.40 -2.78
N PHE A 49 3.17 -1.54 -1.68
CA PHE A 49 2.55 -0.42 -0.96
C PHE A 49 3.28 -0.04 0.33
N ARG A 50 4.38 -0.73 0.67
CA ARG A 50 5.20 -0.46 1.86
C ARG A 50 5.62 1.00 1.93
N ALA A 51 5.68 1.55 3.14
CA ALA A 51 6.01 2.96 3.37
C ALA A 51 7.46 3.27 2.99
N THR A 52 8.36 2.30 3.17
CA THR A 52 9.81 2.46 2.94
C THR A 52 10.19 2.60 1.47
N ARG A 53 9.30 2.23 0.53
CA ARG A 53 9.58 2.22 -0.91
C ARG A 53 10.02 3.58 -1.48
N PHE A 54 9.62 4.68 -0.83
CA PHE A 54 10.10 6.03 -1.18
C PHE A 54 11.56 6.25 -0.74
N ALA A 55 11.90 5.86 0.49
CA ALA A 55 13.25 6.00 1.05
C ALA A 55 14.26 5.08 0.35
N GLU A 56 13.79 3.94 -0.14
CA GLU A 56 14.56 2.97 -0.92
C GLU A 56 14.78 3.41 -2.38
N GLY A 57 14.12 4.47 -2.85
CA GLY A 57 14.14 4.86 -4.27
C GLY A 57 13.45 3.87 -5.20
N ASP A 58 12.56 3.03 -4.65
CA ASP A 58 11.83 1.96 -5.36
C ASP A 58 10.30 2.21 -5.33
N PRO A 59 9.80 3.30 -5.92
CA PRO A 59 8.36 3.55 -5.98
C PRO A 59 7.66 2.55 -6.89
N TRP A 60 6.37 2.30 -6.63
CA TRP A 60 5.56 1.46 -7.50
C TRP A 60 5.47 2.05 -8.92
N VAL A 61 5.71 1.21 -9.92
CA VAL A 61 5.60 1.52 -11.34
C VAL A 61 4.53 0.63 -11.95
N ASP A 62 3.58 1.24 -12.67
CA ASP A 62 2.56 0.51 -13.42
C ASP A 62 3.17 -0.05 -14.72
N PRO A 63 3.34 -1.38 -14.88
CA PRO A 63 3.87 -1.96 -16.11
C PRO A 63 2.91 -1.81 -17.30
N THR A 64 1.65 -1.46 -17.04
CA THR A 64 0.57 -1.29 -18.01
C THR A 64 0.09 0.16 -18.13
N GLY A 65 0.87 1.11 -17.61
CA GLY A 65 0.51 2.52 -17.64
C GLY A 65 0.27 3.04 -19.06
N TYR A 66 -0.76 3.88 -19.23
CA TYR A 66 -1.17 4.41 -20.54
C TYR A 66 -0.14 5.36 -21.20
N THR A 67 0.86 5.82 -20.46
CA THR A 67 1.90 6.74 -20.94
C THR A 67 3.22 6.00 -21.16
N SER A 68 4.00 6.45 -22.15
CA SER A 68 5.34 5.92 -22.45
C SER A 68 6.41 6.31 -21.42
N MET A 69 6.08 7.20 -20.49
CA MET A 69 6.95 7.60 -19.38
C MET A 69 6.49 6.89 -18.10
N PRO A 70 7.41 6.38 -17.26
CA PRO A 70 7.04 5.84 -15.95
C PRO A 70 6.34 6.93 -15.12
N PHE A 71 5.03 6.81 -14.96
CA PHE A 71 4.26 7.73 -14.13
C PHE A 71 4.47 7.35 -12.67
N GLN A 72 5.31 8.11 -11.97
CA GLN A 72 5.44 8.00 -10.53
C GLN A 72 4.24 8.70 -9.90
N SER A 73 3.28 7.91 -9.42
CA SER A 73 2.19 8.44 -8.60
C SER A 73 2.78 8.91 -7.25
N VAL A 74 3.07 10.20 -7.15
CA VAL A 74 3.44 10.84 -5.90
C VAL A 74 2.15 11.35 -5.26
N SER A 75 1.69 10.66 -4.21
CA SER A 75 0.66 11.19 -3.33
C SER A 75 1.26 12.42 -2.64
N ARG A 76 0.73 13.60 -2.95
CA ARG A 76 1.22 14.90 -2.48
C ARG A 76 0.47 15.34 -1.23
#